data_AF-A0A6N2MBL2-F1
#
_entry.id   AF-A0A6N2MBL2-F1
#
_cell.length_a   1.000
_cell.length_b   1.000
_cell.length_c   1.000
_cell.angle_alpha   90.00
_cell.angle_beta   90.00
_cell.angle_gamma   90.00
#
_symmetry.space_group_name_H-M   'P 1'
#
loop_
_entity.id
_entity.type
_entity.pdbx_description
1 polymer ?
#
loop_
_entity_poly.entity_id
_entity_poly.type
_entity_poly.pdbx_seq_one_letter_code
_entity_poly.pdbx_strand_id
1 'polypeptide(L)'
;MTPPIPRHYFNFIDFAHLFTTGRQSGVLTDVLGRLKGVQPLEQIMVRGQDLTDTREFIIENIMGEELRVTLWGYVAKRFNDADLANQSSPLIIVFAAFRIIEFKALHFLPY
;
A
#
# COMPACT_ATOMS: atom_id res chain seq x y z
N MET A 1 -17.94 34.81 -1.30
CA MET A 1 -16.69 34.05 -1.56
C MET A 1 -17.09 32.59 -1.78
N THR A 2 -16.73 31.99 -2.91
CA THR A 2 -16.94 30.55 -3.17
C THR A 2 -15.83 29.76 -2.48
N PRO A 3 -16.13 28.68 -1.74
CA PRO A 3 -15.09 27.84 -1.17
C PRO A 3 -14.24 27.22 -2.28
N PRO A 4 -12.92 27.08 -2.08
CA PRO A 4 -12.03 26.47 -3.07
C PRO A 4 -12.42 24.99 -3.28
N ILE A 5 -12.40 24.54 -4.54
CA ILE A 5 -12.69 23.15 -4.91
C ILE A 5 -11.54 22.26 -4.44
N PRO A 6 -11.79 21.20 -3.64
CA PRO A 6 -10.75 20.26 -3.23
C PRO A 6 -10.14 19.53 -4.43
N ARG A 7 -8.81 19.40 -4.45
CA ARG A 7 -8.08 18.68 -5.52
C ARG A 7 -8.25 17.16 -5.43
N HIS A 8 -8.41 16.64 -4.22
CA HIS A 8 -8.53 15.21 -3.94
C HIS A 8 -9.69 14.95 -3.00
N TYR A 9 -10.33 13.80 -3.18
CA TYR A 9 -11.34 13.25 -2.29
C TYR A 9 -10.93 11.80 -2.00
N PHE A 10 -10.96 11.42 -0.72
CA PHE A 10 -10.62 10.08 -0.28
C PHE A 10 -11.78 9.50 0.53
N ASN A 11 -12.13 8.26 0.25
CA ASN A 11 -13.14 7.51 1.01
C ASN A 11 -12.46 6.36 1.76
N PHE A 12 -11.88 6.70 2.92
CA PHE A 12 -11.09 5.74 3.70
C PHE A 12 -11.96 4.63 4.29
N ILE A 13 -11.48 3.40 4.18
CA ILE A 13 -12.08 2.23 4.85
C ILE A 13 -11.18 1.82 6.01
N ASP A 14 -11.80 1.54 7.16
CA ASP A 14 -11.11 0.99 8.32
C ASP A 14 -10.51 -0.39 8.01
N PHE A 15 -9.34 -0.69 8.59
CA PHE A 15 -8.63 -1.95 8.33
C PHE A 15 -9.49 -3.17 8.68
N ALA A 16 -10.28 -3.10 9.75
CA ALA A 16 -11.20 -4.16 10.16
C ALA A 16 -12.29 -4.47 9.12
N HIS A 17 -12.57 -3.54 8.21
CA HIS A 17 -13.61 -3.67 7.19
C HIS A 17 -13.07 -3.93 5.77
N LEU A 18 -11.76 -4.01 5.59
CA LEU A 18 -11.15 -4.23 4.26
C LEU A 18 -11.56 -5.57 3.65
N PHE A 19 -11.56 -6.64 4.45
CA PHE A 19 -11.87 -7.99 3.95
C PHE A 19 -13.36 -8.25 3.74
N THR A 20 -14.23 -7.56 4.49
CA THR A 20 -15.69 -7.69 4.32
C THR A 20 -16.19 -6.84 3.16
N THR A 21 -15.65 -5.62 3.00
CA THR A 21 -16.16 -4.61 2.06
C THR A 21 -15.40 -4.60 0.73
N GLY A 22 -14.08 -4.79 0.77
CA GLY A 22 -13.21 -4.70 -0.41
C GLY A 22 -13.16 -5.99 -1.25
N ARG A 23 -13.43 -7.15 -0.63
CA ARG A 23 -13.31 -8.46 -1.32
C ARG A 23 -14.44 -8.72 -2.32
N GLN A 24 -15.66 -8.33 -1.99
CA GLN A 24 -16.85 -8.79 -2.71
C GLN A 24 -17.16 -7.99 -3.99
N SER A 25 -16.53 -6.83 -4.16
CA SER A 25 -17.05 -5.82 -5.09
C SER A 25 -16.08 -5.40 -6.20
N GLY A 26 -14.81 -5.84 -6.15
CA GLY A 26 -13.78 -5.30 -7.06
C GLY A 26 -13.58 -3.79 -6.90
N VAL A 27 -14.09 -3.21 -5.81
CA VAL A 27 -14.02 -1.79 -5.49
C VAL A 27 -12.60 -1.45 -5.10
N LEU A 28 -12.13 -0.32 -5.65
CA LEU A 28 -10.88 0.28 -5.27
C LEU A 28 -11.08 1.03 -3.95
N THR A 29 -10.19 0.79 -3.00
CA THR A 29 -10.29 1.29 -1.63
C THR A 29 -9.18 2.29 -1.37
N ASP A 30 -9.53 3.36 -0.65
CA ASP A 30 -8.55 4.28 -0.10
C ASP A 30 -8.22 3.87 1.34
N VAL A 31 -6.93 3.85 1.68
CA VAL A 31 -6.46 3.56 3.03
C VAL A 31 -5.46 4.61 3.50
N LEU A 32 -5.42 4.81 4.81
CA LEU A 32 -4.54 5.73 5.49
C LEU A 32 -3.89 5.02 6.68
N GLY A 33 -2.61 5.28 6.91
CA GLY A 33 -1.94 4.78 8.10
C GLY A 33 -0.63 5.47 8.38
N ARG A 34 -0.11 5.22 9.58
CA ARG A 34 1.25 5.57 9.97
C ARG A 34 2.21 4.64 9.26
N LEU A 35 3.18 5.17 8.53
CA LEU A 35 4.22 4.39 7.90
C LEU A 35 5.14 3.79 8.97
N LYS A 36 5.25 2.46 8.99
CA LYS A 36 6.12 1.69 9.90
C LYS A 36 7.40 1.24 9.23
N GLY A 37 7.33 0.95 7.94
CA GLY A 37 8.47 0.48 7.17
C GLY A 37 8.17 0.42 5.68
N VAL A 38 9.25 0.47 4.91
CA VAL A 38 9.27 0.25 3.47
C VAL A 38 10.32 -0.82 3.23
N GLN A 39 9.93 -1.90 2.57
CA GLN A 39 10.86 -2.94 2.17
C GLN A 39 11.69 -2.47 0.96
N PRO A 40 12.90 -3.00 0.76
CA PRO A 40 13.69 -2.72 -0.43
C PRO A 40 12.92 -3.01 -1.72
N LEU A 41 13.37 -2.43 -2.83
CA LEU A 41 12.88 -2.83 -4.15
C LEU A 41 13.28 -4.28 -4.42
N GLU A 42 12.30 -5.11 -4.75
CA GLU A 42 12.53 -6.50 -5.16
C GLU A 42 12.09 -6.69 -6.60
N GLN A 43 12.64 -7.72 -7.25
CA GLN A 43 12.16 -8.18 -8.55
C GLN A 43 11.62 -9.59 -8.38
N ILE A 44 10.34 -9.78 -8.67
CA ILE A 44 9.69 -11.07 -8.54
C ILE A 44 9.17 -11.57 -9.88
N MET A 45 9.29 -12.87 -10.09
CA MET A 45 8.76 -13.53 -11.28
C MET A 45 7.25 -13.70 -11.14
N VAL A 46 6.48 -12.97 -11.93
CA VAL A 46 5.02 -13.05 -11.93
C VAL A 46 4.60 -14.09 -12.96
N ARG A 47 3.84 -15.10 -12.49
CA ARG A 47 3.30 -16.19 -13.32
C ARG A 47 4.35 -16.95 -14.15
N GLY A 48 5.61 -16.96 -13.70
CA GLY A 48 6.71 -17.67 -14.37
C GLY A 48 7.16 -17.05 -15.69
N GLN A 49 6.71 -15.83 -16.02
CA GLN A 49 6.97 -15.22 -17.32
C GLN A 49 7.65 -13.86 -17.20
N ASP A 50 7.15 -12.98 -16.33
CA ASP A 50 7.59 -11.58 -16.28
C ASP A 50 8.23 -11.24 -14.95
N LEU A 51 9.50 -10.82 -14.98
CA LEU A 51 10.16 -10.17 -13.85
C LEU A 51 9.56 -8.78 -13.67
N THR A 52 8.96 -8.54 -12.50
CA THR A 52 8.31 -7.27 -12.17
C THR A 52 8.91 -6.69 -10.90
N ASP A 53 9.25 -5.40 -10.94
CA ASP A 53 9.65 -4.64 -9.77
C ASP A 53 8.48 -4.57 -8.77
N THR A 54 8.74 -4.86 -7.49
CA THR A 54 7.77 -4.78 -6.41
C THR A 54 8.38 -4.06 -5.22
N ARG A 55 7.55 -3.31 -4.48
CA ARG A 55 7.95 -2.67 -3.23
C ARG A 55 6.81 -2.72 -2.23
N GLU A 56 7.09 -3.23 -1.04
CA GLU A 56 6.10 -3.39 0.03
C GLU A 56 6.23 -2.26 1.06
N PHE A 57 5.09 -1.76 1.50
CA PHE A 57 4.92 -0.78 2.56
C PHE A 57 4.16 -1.41 3.71
N ILE A 58 4.59 -1.14 4.94
CA ILE A 58 3.90 -1.53 6.15
C ILE A 58 3.34 -0.26 6.78
N ILE A 59 2.02 -0.19 6.90
CA ILE A 59 1.33 0.91 7.57
C ILE A 59 0.52 0.39 8.75
N GLU A 60 0.31 1.25 9.73
CA GLU A 60 -0.40 0.92 10.96
C GLU A 60 -1.52 1.94 11.21
N ASN A 61 -2.70 1.47 11.60
CA ASN A 61 -3.79 2.35 12.00
C ASN A 61 -3.67 2.78 13.48
N ILE A 62 -4.61 3.59 13.96
CA ILE A 62 -4.62 4.07 15.35
C ILE A 62 -4.83 2.96 16.39
N MET A 63 -5.34 1.79 15.97
CA MET A 63 -5.55 0.62 16.81
C MET A 63 -4.31 -0.28 16.90
N GLY A 64 -3.23 0.06 16.18
CA GLY A 64 -2.02 -0.76 16.12
C GLY A 64 -2.11 -1.92 15.12
N GLU A 65 -3.15 -1.97 14.29
CA GLU A 65 -3.30 -3.00 13.26
C GLU A 65 -2.45 -2.66 12.04
N GLU A 66 -1.71 -3.64 11.54
CA GLU A 66 -0.83 -3.47 10.39
C GLU A 66 -1.49 -3.89 9.07
N LEU A 67 -1.26 -3.10 8.03
CA LEU A 67 -1.63 -3.39 6.66
C LEU A 67 -0.38 -3.35 5.78
N ARG A 68 -0.22 -4.40 4.95
CA ARG A 68 0.80 -4.47 3.90
C ARG A 68 0.23 -3.96 2.59
N VAL A 69 0.91 -3.01 1.97
CA VAL A 69 0.54 -2.43 0.67
C VAL A 69 1.69 -2.65 -0.30
N THR A 70 1.39 -3.26 -1.45
CA THR A 70 2.41 -3.58 -2.47
C THR A 70 2.25 -2.71 -3.70
N LEU A 71 3.31 -1.99 -4.07
CA LEU A 71 3.42 -1.30 -5.36
C LEU A 71 4.08 -2.22 -6.37
N TRP A 72 3.70 -2.07 -7.65
CA TRP A 72 4.20 -2.89 -8.74
C TRP A 72 4.74 -2.05 -9.90
N GLY A 73 5.69 -2.62 -10.64
CA GLY A 73 6.26 -2.07 -11.87
C GLY A 73 6.90 -0.70 -11.66
N TYR A 74 6.64 0.22 -12.60
CA TYR A 74 7.28 1.53 -12.63
C TYR A 74 7.06 2.35 -11.34
N VAL A 75 5.88 2.22 -10.72
CA VAL A 75 5.55 2.98 -9.49
C VAL A 75 6.40 2.50 -8.31
N ALA A 76 6.61 1.18 -8.19
CA ALA A 76 7.50 0.61 -7.17
C ALA A 76 8.94 1.10 -7.33
N LYS A 77 9.44 1.13 -8.57
CA LYS A 77 10.80 1.54 -8.91
C LYS A 77 11.06 3.03 -8.65
N ARG A 78 10.07 3.88 -8.90
CA ARG A 78 10.21 5.35 -8.81
C ARG A 78 10.16 5.86 -7.37
N PHE A 79 9.64 5.07 -6.42
CA PHE A 79 9.61 5.49 -5.02
C PHE A 79 11.03 5.72 -4.49
N ASN A 80 11.27 6.90 -3.93
CA ASN A 80 12.58 7.31 -3.45
C ASN A 80 12.63 7.26 -1.93
N ASP A 81 13.39 6.33 -1.37
CA ASP A 81 13.48 6.14 0.08
C ASP A 81 14.13 7.36 0.77
N ALA A 82 14.93 8.15 0.04
CA ALA A 82 15.50 9.39 0.56
C ALA A 82 14.42 10.43 0.91
N ASP A 83 13.23 10.36 0.30
CA ASP A 83 12.11 11.26 0.63
C ASP A 83 11.57 10.97 2.03
N LEU A 84 11.74 9.74 2.53
CA LEU A 84 11.34 9.32 3.88
C LEU A 84 12.41 9.61 4.92
N ALA A 85 13.69 9.41 4.57
CA ALA A 85 14.81 9.60 5.50
C ALA A 85 14.95 11.05 6.00
N ASN A 86 14.45 12.01 5.22
CA ASN A 86 14.52 13.44 5.54
C ASN A 86 13.33 13.95 6.38
N GLN A 87 12.39 13.09 6.77
CA GLN A 87 11.17 13.48 7.47
C GLN A 87 11.28 13.16 8.97
N SER A 88 10.87 14.11 9.82
CA SER A 88 10.70 13.87 11.26
C SER A 88 9.33 13.24 11.57
N SER A 89 9.29 12.43 12.63
CA SER A 89 8.22 11.49 13.02
C SER A 89 6.84 12.13 13.30
N PRO A 90 5.70 11.41 13.19
CA PRO A 90 5.43 10.20 12.42
C PRO A 90 4.90 10.51 11.00
N LEU A 91 5.30 9.70 10.02
CA LEU A 91 4.83 9.82 8.64
C LEU A 91 3.47 9.17 8.44
N ILE A 92 2.53 9.95 7.92
CA ILE A 92 1.19 9.48 7.54
C ILE A 92 1.14 9.37 6.02
N ILE A 93 0.79 8.20 5.51
CA ILE A 93 0.72 7.92 4.07
C ILE A 93 -0.70 7.52 3.66
N VAL A 94 -1.13 8.06 2.53
CA VAL A 94 -2.41 7.74 1.88
C VAL A 94 -2.15 6.87 0.67
N PHE A 95 -2.85 5.75 0.57
CA PHE A 95 -2.91 4.92 -0.62
C PHE A 95 -4.32 4.99 -1.18
N ALA A 96 -4.48 5.61 -2.35
CA ALA A 96 -5.77 5.83 -2.98
C ALA A 96 -5.99 4.91 -4.18
N ALA A 97 -7.23 4.43 -4.32
CA ALA A 97 -7.67 3.54 -5.38
C ALA A 97 -6.90 2.19 -5.45
N PHE A 98 -6.68 1.56 -4.30
CA PHE A 98 -5.97 0.28 -4.19
C PHE A 98 -6.91 -0.92 -4.21
N ARG A 99 -6.44 -2.04 -4.77
CA ARG A 99 -7.16 -3.30 -4.74
C ARG A 99 -6.82 -4.09 -3.47
N ILE A 100 -7.85 -4.58 -2.78
CA ILE A 100 -7.67 -5.50 -1.65
C ILE A 100 -7.50 -6.92 -2.15
N ILE A 101 -6.41 -7.57 -1.73
CA ILE A 101 -6.11 -8.97 -2.04
C ILE A 101 -5.79 -9.72 -0.74
N GLU A 102 -6.32 -10.94 -0.61
CA GLU A 102 -5.87 -11.87 0.43
C GLU A 102 -4.63 -12.58 -0.11
N PHE A 103 -3.45 -12.14 0.32
CA PHE A 103 -2.21 -12.81 -0.04
C PHE A 103 -1.96 -13.94 0.95
N LYS A 104 -2.17 -15.19 0.52
CA LYS A 104 -1.61 -16.35 1.23
C LYS A 104 -0.14 -16.37 0.90
N ALA A 105 0.71 -15.97 1.86
CA ALA A 105 2.16 -16.03 1.71
C ALA A 105 2.54 -17.40 1.14
N LEU A 106 3.08 -17.41 -0.08
CA LEU A 106 3.68 -18.62 -0.62
C LEU A 106 4.88 -18.92 0.27
N HIS A 107 4.86 -20.07 0.94
CA HIS A 107 6.07 -20.65 1.51
C HIS A 107 7.10 -20.77 0.37
N PHE A 108 8.08 -19.88 0.34
CA PHE A 108 9.30 -20.10 -0.42
C PHE A 108 10.01 -21.28 0.26
N LEU A 109 9.79 -22.49 -0.24
CA LEU A 109 10.70 -23.60 0.06
C LEU A 109 12.03 -23.27 -0.60
N PRO A 110 13.15 -23.24 0.14
CA PRO A 110 14.46 -23.18 -0.48
C PRO A 110 14.68 -24.52 -1.21
N TYR A 111 15.02 -24.44 -2.49
CA TYR A 111 15.74 -25.51 -3.18
C TYR A 111 17.25 -25.29 -3.00
#